data_AF-A0A2H0RJR7-F1
#
_entry.id   AF-A0A2H0RJR7-F1
#
_cell.length_a   1.000
_cell.length_b   1.000
_cell.length_c   1.000
_cell.angle_alpha   90.00
_cell.angle_beta   90.00
_cell.angle_gamma   90.00
#
_symmetry.space_group_name_H-M   'P 1'
#
loop_
_entity.id
_entity.type
_entity.pdbx_description
1 polymer ?
#
loop_
_entity_poly.entity_id
_entity_poly.type
_entity_poly.pdbx_seq_one_letter_code
_entity_poly.pdbx_strand_id
1 'polypeptide(L)'
;MDKKSWLEAARWNAEMFYLGSEKNPRMSPANWWINGEIRVFWTRNVPEKTVDVVVSACEERAREFGRLCGFPAFRFRRFGSHPSALEQVAACMTIRGEVDEQKFFPLVGAESWRRPEAGGYRHGDIYITEYPIKGGHTSWGVTSVNEGIMLLGLYGDRPQSPYFLDCVAMHEMGHMLGIPLHCDQYRDVAGYRYDPHCGMHWACPGTEVCPKCLDFVSEWWRTWLDMRKGSRERT
;
A
#
# COMPACT_ATOMS: atom_id res chain seq x y z
N MET A 1 17.65 -19.26 -0.20
CA MET A 1 16.33 -19.56 -0.82
C MET A 1 16.53 -19.57 -2.33
N ASP A 2 15.92 -20.47 -3.10
CA ASP A 2 16.01 -20.43 -4.56
C ASP A 2 14.86 -19.63 -5.20
N LYS A 3 14.96 -19.32 -6.50
CA LYS A 3 13.93 -18.60 -7.26
C LYS A 3 12.58 -19.32 -7.24
N LYS A 4 12.54 -20.65 -7.23
CA LYS A 4 11.28 -21.42 -7.23
C LYS A 4 10.56 -21.23 -5.90
N SER A 5 11.23 -21.41 -4.77
CA SER A 5 10.67 -21.18 -3.44
C SER A 5 10.24 -19.73 -3.22
N TRP A 6 10.97 -18.76 -3.80
CA TRP A 6 10.57 -17.35 -3.75
C TRP A 6 9.23 -17.09 -4.44
N LEU A 7 9.04 -17.67 -5.63
CA LEU A 7 7.78 -17.56 -6.36
C LEU A 7 6.65 -18.37 -5.70
N GLU A 8 6.95 -19.55 -5.14
CA GLU A 8 5.97 -20.31 -4.34
C GLU A 8 5.50 -19.54 -3.11
N ALA A 9 6.38 -18.80 -2.44
CA ALA A 9 5.99 -17.91 -1.35
C ALA A 9 5.06 -16.79 -1.82
N ALA A 10 5.28 -16.22 -3.03
CA ALA A 10 4.39 -15.23 -3.63
C ALA A 10 3.00 -15.82 -3.90
N ARG A 11 2.93 -17.03 -4.48
CA ARG A 11 1.65 -17.74 -4.74
C ARG A 11 0.92 -18.04 -3.44
N TRP A 12 1.60 -18.63 -2.46
CA TRP A 12 1.02 -18.95 -1.16
C TRP A 12 0.49 -17.69 -0.46
N ASN A 13 1.22 -16.58 -0.54
CA ASN A 13 0.74 -15.31 0.00
C ASN A 13 -0.55 -14.87 -0.71
N ALA A 14 -0.60 -14.88 -2.04
CA ALA A 14 -1.81 -14.54 -2.79
C ALA A 14 -3.01 -15.45 -2.45
N GLU A 15 -2.77 -16.76 -2.31
CA GLU A 15 -3.78 -17.75 -1.91
C GLU A 15 -4.33 -17.48 -0.52
N MET A 16 -3.47 -17.17 0.46
CA MET A 16 -3.93 -16.84 1.82
C MET A 16 -4.77 -15.56 1.83
N PHE A 17 -4.40 -14.56 1.05
CA PHE A 17 -5.20 -13.35 0.85
C PHE A 17 -6.56 -13.67 0.21
N TYR A 18 -6.58 -14.50 -0.83
CA TYR A 18 -7.82 -14.88 -1.52
C TYR A 18 -8.73 -15.76 -0.66
N LEU A 19 -8.21 -16.77 0.03
CA LEU A 19 -9.01 -17.64 0.90
C LEU A 19 -9.52 -16.91 2.14
N GLY A 20 -8.72 -15.98 2.69
CA GLY A 20 -9.18 -15.03 3.69
C GLY A 20 -10.37 -14.21 3.17
N SER A 21 -10.37 -13.93 1.86
CA SER A 21 -11.45 -13.19 1.21
C SER A 21 -12.75 -13.93 1.02
N GLU A 22 -12.69 -15.22 0.70
CA GLU A 22 -13.89 -16.05 0.48
C GLU A 22 -14.56 -16.47 1.78
N LYS A 23 -13.78 -16.82 2.81
CA LYS A 23 -14.33 -17.31 4.10
C LYS A 23 -15.06 -16.23 4.89
N ASN A 24 -14.75 -14.96 4.64
CA ASN A 24 -15.48 -13.85 5.23
C ASN A 24 -15.48 -12.63 4.29
N PRO A 25 -16.40 -12.55 3.32
CA PRO A 25 -16.48 -11.42 2.40
C PRO A 25 -16.69 -10.07 3.10
N ARG A 26 -17.24 -10.09 4.34
CA ARG A 26 -17.50 -8.91 5.17
C ARG A 26 -16.24 -8.41 5.90
N MET A 27 -15.34 -9.31 6.29
CA MET A 27 -14.07 -8.98 6.97
C MET A 27 -12.83 -9.21 6.11
N SER A 28 -13.00 -9.58 4.85
CA SER A 28 -11.89 -9.77 3.91
C SER A 28 -11.15 -8.45 3.72
N PRO A 29 -9.87 -8.38 4.10
CA PRO A 29 -9.07 -7.22 3.79
C PRO A 29 -8.87 -7.08 2.26
N ALA A 30 -8.78 -8.21 1.54
CA ALA A 30 -8.23 -8.31 0.20
C ALA A 30 -9.17 -7.94 -0.98
N ASN A 31 -10.11 -6.99 -0.85
CA ASN A 31 -11.03 -6.64 -1.96
C ASN A 31 -11.11 -5.14 -2.28
N TRP A 32 -10.29 -4.32 -1.63
CA TRP A 32 -10.31 -2.87 -1.84
C TRP A 32 -9.98 -2.45 -3.28
N TRP A 33 -9.23 -3.28 -4.01
CA TRP A 33 -8.88 -3.02 -5.41
C TRP A 33 -9.98 -3.33 -6.42
N ILE A 34 -11.05 -4.04 -6.05
CA ILE A 34 -12.09 -4.49 -7.01
C ILE A 34 -12.74 -3.32 -7.73
N ASN A 35 -13.01 -2.23 -7.02
CA ASN A 35 -13.67 -1.04 -7.57
C ASN A 35 -12.68 -0.04 -8.17
N GLY A 36 -11.38 -0.31 -8.01
CA GLY A 36 -10.30 0.53 -8.50
C GLY A 36 -10.36 1.97 -7.99
N GLU A 37 -10.95 2.24 -6.82
CA GLU A 37 -10.93 3.59 -6.21
C GLU A 37 -9.83 3.64 -5.16
N ILE A 38 -8.99 4.68 -5.23
CA ILE A 38 -8.05 5.06 -4.17
C ILE A 38 -8.36 6.49 -3.75
N ARG A 39 -8.65 6.72 -2.47
CA ARG A 39 -8.95 8.04 -1.93
C ARG A 39 -7.70 8.63 -1.31
N VAL A 40 -7.52 9.93 -1.46
CA VAL A 40 -6.35 10.64 -0.96
C VAL A 40 -6.79 11.73 -0.01
N PHE A 41 -6.38 11.61 1.25
CA PHE A 41 -6.63 12.54 2.33
C PHE A 41 -5.31 13.17 2.78
N TRP A 42 -5.36 14.44 3.18
CA TRP A 42 -4.19 15.07 3.79
C TRP A 42 -4.58 16.08 4.85
N THR A 43 -3.71 16.26 5.84
CA THR A 43 -3.91 17.27 6.88
C THR A 43 -3.69 18.67 6.32
N ARG A 44 -4.33 19.68 6.95
CA ARG A 44 -4.39 21.05 6.42
C ARG A 44 -3.03 21.71 6.21
N ASN A 45 -2.01 21.29 6.96
CA ASN A 45 -0.68 21.87 6.92
C ASN A 45 0.21 21.26 5.83
N VAL A 46 -0.22 20.18 5.17
CA VAL A 46 0.50 19.59 4.03
C VAL A 46 0.20 20.42 2.78
N PRO A 47 1.22 21.03 2.13
CA PRO A 47 1.02 21.81 0.92
C PRO A 47 0.49 20.96 -0.23
N GLU A 48 -0.42 21.49 -1.06
CA GLU A 48 -0.99 20.76 -2.19
C GLU A 48 0.07 20.28 -3.20
N LYS A 49 1.12 21.07 -3.43
CA LYS A 49 2.28 20.66 -4.25
C LYS A 49 2.96 19.38 -3.75
N THR A 50 2.96 19.15 -2.44
CA THR A 50 3.55 17.94 -1.83
C THR A 50 2.63 16.75 -2.06
N VAL A 51 1.32 16.97 -1.97
CA VAL A 51 0.30 15.98 -2.32
C VAL A 51 0.39 15.61 -3.80
N ASP A 52 0.61 16.58 -4.69
CA ASP A 52 0.79 16.34 -6.13
C ASP A 52 1.94 15.37 -6.43
N VAL A 53 3.09 15.56 -5.78
CA VAL A 53 4.26 14.67 -5.93
C VAL A 53 3.91 13.25 -5.46
N VAL A 54 3.35 13.12 -4.26
CA VAL A 54 2.97 11.81 -3.69
C VAL A 54 1.96 11.09 -4.57
N VAL A 55 0.88 11.76 -4.99
CA VAL A 55 -0.18 11.14 -5.79
C VAL A 55 0.35 10.73 -7.16
N SER A 56 1.17 11.58 -7.80
CA SER A 56 1.77 11.27 -9.10
C SER A 56 2.67 10.02 -9.02
N ALA A 57 3.50 9.92 -7.96
CA ALA A 57 4.35 8.77 -7.69
C ALA A 57 3.55 7.47 -7.51
N CYS A 58 2.48 7.53 -6.69
CA CYS A 58 1.61 6.37 -6.47
C CYS A 58 0.86 5.96 -7.75
N GLU A 59 0.36 6.93 -8.53
CA GLU A 59 -0.29 6.67 -9.82
C GLU A 59 0.66 6.02 -10.82
N GLU A 60 1.91 6.48 -10.89
CA GLU A 60 2.95 5.92 -11.74
C GLU A 60 3.24 4.47 -11.38
N ARG A 61 3.50 4.17 -10.09
CA ARG A 61 3.73 2.81 -9.61
C ARG A 61 2.52 1.90 -9.85
N ALA A 62 1.31 2.39 -9.58
CA ALA A 62 0.09 1.65 -9.85
C ALA A 62 -0.08 1.33 -11.35
N ARG A 63 0.26 2.27 -12.24
CA ARG A 63 0.20 2.07 -13.69
C ARG A 63 1.30 1.14 -14.20
N GLU A 64 2.51 1.28 -13.67
CA GLU A 64 3.64 0.39 -13.96
C GLU A 64 3.28 -1.06 -13.64
N PHE A 65 2.90 -1.34 -12.39
CA PHE A 65 2.52 -2.68 -11.98
C PHE A 65 1.24 -3.14 -12.67
N GLY A 66 0.27 -2.25 -12.93
CA GLY A 66 -0.96 -2.60 -13.64
C GLY A 66 -0.67 -3.12 -15.06
N ARG A 67 0.27 -2.49 -15.78
CA ARG A 67 0.71 -2.95 -17.10
C ARG A 67 1.44 -4.30 -17.06
N LEU A 68 2.25 -4.52 -16.03
CA LEU A 68 3.09 -5.73 -15.92
C LEU A 68 2.31 -6.94 -15.37
N CYS A 69 1.42 -6.68 -14.41
CA CYS A 69 0.71 -7.70 -13.63
C CYS A 69 -0.73 -7.93 -14.10
N GLY A 70 -1.31 -7.02 -14.90
CA GLY A 70 -2.65 -7.17 -15.49
C GLY A 70 -3.83 -6.90 -14.54
N PHE A 71 -3.61 -6.17 -13.45
CA PHE A 71 -4.67 -5.77 -12.51
C PHE A 71 -5.41 -4.50 -12.97
N PRO A 72 -6.62 -4.18 -12.43
CA PRO A 72 -7.43 -3.08 -12.94
C PRO A 72 -6.80 -1.71 -12.68
N ALA A 73 -7.06 -0.76 -13.58
CA ALA A 73 -6.65 0.62 -13.38
C ALA A 73 -7.28 1.21 -12.11
N PHE A 74 -6.47 1.93 -11.35
CA PHE A 74 -6.92 2.68 -10.18
C PHE A 74 -7.26 4.13 -10.54
N ARG A 75 -8.31 4.66 -9.91
CA ARG A 75 -8.75 6.04 -9.96
C ARG A 75 -8.44 6.69 -8.63
N PHE A 76 -7.50 7.61 -8.63
CA PHE A 76 -7.13 8.37 -7.45
C PHE A 76 -8.08 9.56 -7.31
N ARG A 77 -8.71 9.70 -6.14
CA ARG A 77 -9.67 10.75 -5.85
C ARG A 77 -9.19 11.55 -4.65
N ARG A 78 -8.98 12.84 -4.85
CA ARG A 78 -8.52 13.75 -3.80
C ARG A 78 -9.71 14.23 -2.97
N PHE A 79 -9.70 13.92 -1.69
CA PHE A 79 -10.71 14.35 -0.72
C PHE A 79 -10.22 15.48 0.20
N GLY A 80 -8.92 15.75 0.19
CA GLY A 80 -8.36 16.85 0.99
C GLY A 80 -8.38 16.60 2.47
N SER A 81 -8.53 17.68 3.23
CA SER A 81 -8.63 17.67 4.68
C SER A 81 -10.05 17.36 5.14
N HIS A 82 -10.60 16.23 4.69
CA HIS A 82 -11.95 15.80 5.05
C HIS A 82 -12.05 15.59 6.57
N PRO A 83 -13.07 16.13 7.28
CA PRO A 83 -13.14 16.10 8.74
C PRO A 83 -13.01 14.69 9.34
N SER A 84 -13.70 13.69 8.79
CA SER A 84 -13.62 12.31 9.28
C SER A 84 -12.20 11.73 9.21
N ALA A 85 -11.45 12.04 8.16
CA ALA A 85 -10.07 11.58 7.99
C ALA A 85 -9.14 12.24 9.01
N LEU A 86 -9.34 13.54 9.28
CA LEU A 86 -8.58 14.25 10.32
C LEU A 86 -8.89 13.72 11.72
N GLU A 87 -10.16 13.44 12.01
CA GLU A 87 -10.58 12.84 13.27
C GLU A 87 -10.00 11.43 13.45
N GLN A 88 -9.92 10.64 12.39
CA GLN A 88 -9.29 9.33 12.42
C GLN A 88 -7.79 9.42 12.75
N VAL A 89 -7.07 10.34 12.10
CA VAL A 89 -5.64 10.59 12.40
C VAL A 89 -5.49 11.04 13.86
N ALA A 90 -6.30 12.01 14.30
CA ALA A 90 -6.24 12.56 15.66
C ALA A 90 -6.55 11.52 16.74
N ALA A 91 -7.57 10.68 16.53
CA ALA A 91 -7.94 9.59 17.44
C ALA A 91 -6.84 8.53 17.60
N CYS A 92 -5.91 8.45 16.64
CA CYS A 92 -4.78 7.53 16.68
C CYS A 92 -3.50 8.15 17.25
N MET A 93 -3.51 9.42 17.66
CA MET A 93 -2.32 10.08 18.19
C MET A 93 -1.94 9.55 19.58
N THR A 94 -0.64 9.36 19.78
CA THR A 94 -0.05 9.08 21.09
C THR A 94 0.06 10.38 21.90
N ILE A 95 0.37 10.25 23.20
CA ILE A 95 0.66 11.39 24.07
C ILE A 95 1.87 12.24 23.60
N ARG A 96 2.69 11.72 22.67
CA ARG A 96 3.87 12.39 22.11
C ARG A 96 3.57 13.08 20.77
N GLY A 97 2.31 13.06 20.32
CA GLY A 97 1.93 13.64 19.03
C GLY A 97 2.31 12.80 17.81
N GLU A 98 2.52 11.50 17.99
CA GLU A 98 2.82 10.54 16.91
C GLU A 98 1.57 9.73 16.56
N VAL A 99 1.39 9.34 15.30
CA VAL A 99 0.28 8.46 14.89
C VAL A 99 0.63 7.00 15.19
N ASP A 100 -0.19 6.34 16.00
CA ASP A 100 -0.06 4.91 16.32
C ASP A 100 -0.67 4.05 15.20
N GLU A 101 0.17 3.51 14.31
CA GLU A 101 -0.28 2.71 13.15
C GLU A 101 -1.14 1.49 13.56
N GLN A 102 -0.86 0.90 14.73
CA GLN A 102 -1.60 -0.24 15.25
C GLN A 102 -3.03 0.12 15.63
N LYS A 103 -3.30 1.39 15.94
CA LYS A 103 -4.66 1.92 16.13
C LYS A 103 -5.25 2.43 14.82
N PHE A 104 -4.41 3.02 13.97
CA PHE A 104 -4.81 3.65 12.73
C PHE A 104 -5.46 2.69 11.74
N PHE A 105 -4.80 1.59 11.39
CA PHE A 105 -5.33 0.66 10.38
C PHE A 105 -6.69 0.05 10.79
N PRO A 106 -6.87 -0.46 12.03
CA PRO A 106 -8.18 -0.96 12.44
C PRO A 106 -9.27 0.11 12.47
N LEU A 107 -8.94 1.34 12.91
CA LEU A 107 -9.90 2.44 12.99
C LEU A 107 -10.42 2.83 11.59
N VAL A 108 -9.50 3.06 10.65
CA VAL A 108 -9.84 3.43 9.27
C VAL A 108 -10.49 2.25 8.54
N GLY A 109 -9.96 1.03 8.69
CA GLY A 109 -10.53 -0.18 8.09
C GLY A 109 -11.97 -0.47 8.55
N ALA A 110 -12.34 0.01 9.75
CA ALA A 110 -13.68 -0.11 10.30
C ALA A 110 -14.67 0.95 9.81
N GLU A 111 -14.29 1.94 9.00
CA GLU A 111 -15.18 2.99 8.50
C GLU A 111 -16.43 2.41 7.82
N SER A 112 -17.61 3.00 8.08
CA SER A 112 -18.88 2.54 7.51
C SER A 112 -18.89 2.58 5.98
N TRP A 113 -18.18 3.53 5.36
CA TRP A 113 -18.10 3.67 3.90
C TRP A 113 -17.33 2.52 3.24
N ARG A 114 -16.63 1.69 4.02
CA ARG A 114 -15.98 0.45 3.58
C ARG A 114 -16.91 -0.77 3.68
N ARG A 115 -18.07 -0.65 4.34
CA ARG A 115 -18.97 -1.77 4.67
C ARG A 115 -20.17 -1.83 3.71
N PRO A 116 -20.36 -2.95 2.97
CA PRO A 116 -21.51 -3.14 2.08
C PRO A 116 -22.87 -3.00 2.80
N GLU A 117 -23.00 -3.55 4.00
CA GLU A 117 -24.20 -3.43 4.85
C GLU A 117 -24.59 -1.99 5.24
N ALA A 118 -23.65 -1.04 5.16
CA ALA A 118 -23.94 0.38 5.37
C ALA A 118 -24.10 1.17 4.04
N GLY A 119 -24.21 0.46 2.90
CA GLY A 119 -24.25 1.06 1.56
C GLY A 119 -22.89 1.46 0.99
N GLY A 120 -21.80 1.12 1.69
CA GLY A 120 -20.42 1.40 1.27
C GLY A 120 -19.81 0.30 0.40
N TYR A 121 -18.53 0.45 0.08
CA TYR A 121 -17.75 -0.55 -0.64
C TYR A 121 -16.26 -0.43 -0.30
N ARG A 122 -15.51 -1.52 -0.44
CA ARG A 122 -14.06 -1.53 -0.18
C ARG A 122 -13.31 -0.72 -1.25
N HIS A 123 -12.34 0.09 -0.81
CA HIS A 123 -11.53 1.01 -1.62
C HIS A 123 -10.15 1.20 -0.95
N GLY A 124 -9.17 1.66 -1.72
CA GLY A 124 -7.87 2.02 -1.17
C GLY A 124 -7.90 3.42 -0.54
N ASP A 125 -7.12 3.66 0.50
CA ASP A 125 -6.93 5.00 1.08
C ASP A 125 -5.45 5.34 1.25
N ILE A 126 -5.14 6.60 0.98
CA ILE A 126 -3.85 7.22 1.21
C ILE A 126 -4.07 8.41 2.15
N TYR A 127 -3.36 8.40 3.27
CA TYR A 127 -3.36 9.48 4.25
C TYR A 127 -1.98 10.14 4.27
N ILE A 128 -1.93 11.46 4.12
CA ILE A 128 -0.70 12.24 4.19
C ILE A 128 -0.82 13.20 5.37
N THR A 129 0.08 13.09 6.33
CA THR A 129 -0.01 13.84 7.59
C THR A 129 1.29 14.57 7.89
N GLU A 130 1.23 15.69 8.63
CA GLU A 130 2.40 16.38 9.18
C GLU A 130 2.94 15.72 10.45
N TYR A 131 2.23 14.72 10.99
CA TYR A 131 2.59 14.06 12.23
C TYR A 131 3.58 12.89 11.98
N PRO A 132 4.54 12.67 12.90
CA PRO A 132 5.37 11.45 12.89
C PRO A 132 4.55 10.19 13.11
N ILE A 133 5.00 9.07 12.55
CA ILE A 133 4.45 7.73 12.85
C ILE A 133 5.16 7.19 14.09
N LYS A 134 4.43 6.55 15.01
CA LYS A 134 4.94 6.04 16.29
C LYS A 134 6.10 5.06 16.09
N GLY A 135 7.20 5.28 16.81
CA GLY A 135 8.44 4.51 16.63
C GLY A 135 9.22 4.87 15.35
N GLY A 136 8.72 5.84 14.57
CA GLY A 136 9.14 6.18 13.23
C GLY A 136 10.14 7.34 13.15
N HIS A 137 11.17 7.38 14.00
CA HIS A 137 12.33 8.25 13.72
C HIS A 137 12.96 7.91 12.35
N THR A 138 12.78 6.67 11.89
CA THR A 138 13.24 6.15 10.58
C THR A 138 12.12 5.74 9.62
N SER A 139 10.85 5.76 10.05
CA SER A 139 9.70 5.38 9.20
C SER A 139 9.03 6.63 8.62
N TRP A 140 8.76 6.58 7.32
CA TRP A 140 8.27 7.71 6.50
C TRP A 140 6.90 7.44 5.93
N GLY A 141 6.56 6.16 5.81
CA GLY A 141 5.25 5.68 5.54
C GLY A 141 5.05 4.31 6.17
N VAL A 142 3.78 3.93 6.27
CA VAL A 142 3.38 2.58 6.64
C VAL A 142 2.17 2.18 5.83
N THR A 143 2.12 0.90 5.48
CA THR A 143 1.09 0.38 4.58
C THR A 143 0.52 -0.93 5.08
N SER A 144 -0.79 -1.08 4.91
CA SER A 144 -1.52 -2.33 5.07
C SER A 144 -2.12 -2.72 3.73
N VAL A 145 -1.50 -3.67 3.02
CA VAL A 145 -2.07 -4.28 1.80
C VAL A 145 -3.41 -4.94 2.09
N ASN A 146 -3.55 -5.48 3.30
CA ASN A 146 -4.78 -6.07 3.79
C ASN A 146 -5.89 -5.03 3.77
N GLU A 147 -5.74 -3.91 4.46
CA GLU A 147 -6.83 -2.93 4.50
C GLU A 147 -6.89 -2.03 3.25
N GLY A 148 -5.86 -2.06 2.41
CA GLY A 148 -5.68 -1.09 1.34
C GLY A 148 -5.54 0.31 1.91
N ILE A 149 -4.69 0.47 2.91
CA ILE A 149 -4.48 1.74 3.58
C ILE A 149 -2.99 2.04 3.62
N MET A 150 -2.63 3.26 3.27
CA MET A 150 -1.28 3.81 3.34
C MET A 150 -1.32 5.11 4.16
N LEU A 151 -0.34 5.29 5.05
CA LEU A 151 -0.15 6.51 5.83
C LEU A 151 1.27 7.02 5.62
N LEU A 152 1.43 8.27 5.21
CA LEU A 152 2.72 8.96 5.05
C LEU A 152 2.88 10.07 6.10
N GLY A 153 3.99 10.02 6.84
CA GLY A 153 4.32 10.99 7.90
C GLY A 153 5.36 12.02 7.46
N LEU A 154 4.91 13.21 7.07
CA LEU A 154 5.68 14.33 6.56
C LEU A 154 5.94 15.41 7.63
N TYR A 155 6.65 15.04 8.70
CA TYR A 155 7.04 15.97 9.77
C TYR A 155 8.38 16.64 9.49
N GLY A 156 8.72 17.76 10.15
CA GLY A 156 10.05 18.38 10.02
C GLY A 156 10.44 18.77 8.58
N ASP A 157 11.69 18.49 8.17
CA ASP A 157 12.23 18.85 6.84
C ASP A 157 11.93 17.81 5.75
N ARG A 158 11.22 16.73 6.11
CA ARG A 158 10.87 15.62 5.24
C ARG A 158 10.14 16.01 3.93
N PRO A 159 9.24 17.02 3.89
CA PRO A 159 8.56 17.40 2.65
C PRO A 159 9.44 18.22 1.68
N GLN A 160 10.70 18.54 2.01
CA GLN A 160 11.52 19.47 1.22
C GLN A 160 12.15 18.84 -0.03
N SER A 161 12.26 17.50 -0.12
CA SER A 161 12.87 16.81 -1.25
C SER A 161 11.81 16.07 -2.08
N PRO A 162 11.43 16.57 -3.27
CA PRO A 162 10.47 15.89 -4.15
C PRO A 162 10.91 14.48 -4.54
N TYR A 163 12.19 14.27 -4.84
CA TYR A 163 12.72 12.95 -5.18
C TYR A 163 12.58 11.96 -4.02
N PHE A 164 12.83 12.41 -2.80
CA PHE A 164 12.65 11.57 -1.62
C PHE A 164 11.18 11.19 -1.41
N LEU A 165 10.27 12.16 -1.55
CA LEU A 165 8.83 11.91 -1.48
C LEU A 165 8.36 10.91 -2.53
N ASP A 166 8.89 11.03 -3.75
CA ASP A 166 8.63 10.11 -4.86
C ASP A 166 9.06 8.68 -4.52
N CYS A 167 10.30 8.50 -4.02
CA CYS A 167 10.81 7.21 -3.59
C CYS A 167 9.96 6.57 -2.47
N VAL A 168 9.61 7.33 -1.44
CA VAL A 168 8.77 6.82 -0.33
C VAL A 168 7.36 6.48 -0.81
N ALA A 169 6.73 7.35 -1.60
CA ALA A 169 5.38 7.10 -2.10
C ALA A 169 5.32 5.88 -3.03
N MET A 170 6.31 5.68 -3.90
CA MET A 170 6.40 4.48 -4.74
C MET A 170 6.69 3.21 -3.94
N HIS A 171 7.50 3.31 -2.87
CA HIS A 171 7.80 2.20 -1.96
C HIS A 171 6.54 1.71 -1.26
N GLU A 172 5.83 2.62 -0.60
CA GLU A 172 4.61 2.31 0.14
C GLU A 172 3.49 1.85 -0.79
N MET A 173 3.36 2.46 -1.98
CA MET A 173 2.45 1.97 -3.01
C MET A 173 2.82 0.56 -3.46
N GLY A 174 4.11 0.22 -3.55
CA GLY A 174 4.56 -1.15 -3.83
C GLY A 174 4.12 -2.16 -2.76
N HIS A 175 4.20 -1.76 -1.48
CA HIS A 175 3.65 -2.55 -0.38
C HIS A 175 2.14 -2.71 -0.51
N MET A 176 1.42 -1.61 -0.78
CA MET A 176 -0.03 -1.61 -0.95
C MET A 176 -0.46 -2.54 -2.07
N LEU A 177 0.32 -2.64 -3.14
CA LEU A 177 0.05 -3.47 -4.32
C LEU A 177 0.51 -4.93 -4.20
N GLY A 178 0.94 -5.39 -3.04
CA GLY A 178 1.19 -6.84 -2.82
C GLY A 178 2.67 -7.25 -2.76
N ILE A 179 3.59 -6.31 -2.50
CA ILE A 179 4.95 -6.66 -2.09
C ILE A 179 5.00 -6.62 -0.55
N PRO A 180 4.89 -7.73 0.19
CA PRO A 180 4.74 -7.67 1.65
C PRO A 180 6.04 -7.41 2.42
N LEU A 181 7.18 -7.39 1.74
CA LEU A 181 8.51 -7.43 2.35
C LEU A 181 9.46 -6.43 1.71
N HIS A 182 10.41 -5.91 2.48
CA HIS A 182 11.47 -5.09 1.92
C HIS A 182 12.43 -5.96 1.09
N CYS A 183 13.00 -5.37 0.04
CA CYS A 183 13.93 -6.04 -0.87
C CYS A 183 15.12 -6.67 -0.12
N ASP A 184 15.61 -6.04 0.94
CA ASP A 184 16.82 -6.43 1.63
C ASP A 184 16.63 -7.47 2.75
N GLN A 185 15.40 -7.89 3.02
CA GLN A 185 15.11 -9.00 3.94
C GLN A 185 15.51 -10.37 3.37
N TYR A 186 15.57 -10.49 2.03
CA TYR A 186 15.99 -11.71 1.33
C TYR A 186 17.01 -11.36 0.23
N ARG A 187 18.23 -11.01 0.64
CA ARG A 187 19.31 -10.58 -0.28
C ARG A 187 19.78 -11.72 -1.19
N ASP A 188 19.80 -12.94 -0.66
CA ASP A 188 20.46 -14.10 -1.29
C ASP A 188 19.46 -15.10 -1.91
N VAL A 189 18.48 -14.61 -2.67
CA VAL A 189 17.60 -15.49 -3.46
C VAL A 189 18.35 -15.94 -4.71
N ALA A 190 18.71 -17.22 -4.78
CA ALA A 190 19.47 -17.77 -5.90
C ALA A 190 18.74 -17.54 -7.23
N GLY A 191 19.44 -16.96 -8.21
CA GLY A 191 18.88 -16.56 -9.50
C GLY A 191 18.51 -15.08 -9.61
N TYR A 192 18.59 -14.31 -8.52
CA TYR A 192 18.48 -12.85 -8.55
C TYR A 192 19.75 -12.19 -8.00
N ARG A 193 20.15 -11.09 -8.64
CA ARG A 193 21.17 -10.20 -8.08
C ARG A 193 20.51 -9.29 -7.05
N TYR A 194 21.09 -9.19 -5.86
CA TYR A 194 20.67 -8.18 -4.88
C TYR A 194 20.95 -6.78 -5.44
N ASP A 195 19.94 -5.91 -5.34
CA ASP A 195 20.01 -4.53 -5.78
C ASP A 195 19.75 -3.61 -4.56
N PRO A 196 20.80 -2.93 -4.04
CA PRO A 196 20.66 -2.01 -2.93
C PRO A 196 19.95 -0.71 -3.31
N HIS A 197 19.73 -0.43 -4.61
CA HIS A 197 19.02 0.75 -5.11
C HIS A 197 17.55 0.46 -5.45
N CYS A 198 17.10 -0.78 -5.27
CA CYS A 198 15.69 -1.15 -5.46
C CYS A 198 14.79 -0.26 -4.59
N GLY A 199 13.74 0.31 -5.19
CA GLY A 199 12.77 1.15 -4.51
C GLY A 199 11.97 0.43 -3.42
N MET A 200 11.98 -0.91 -3.39
CA MET A 200 11.43 -1.70 -2.29
C MET A 200 12.42 -1.96 -1.15
N HIS A 201 13.63 -1.43 -1.19
CA HIS A 201 14.57 -1.47 -0.07
C HIS A 201 14.04 -0.60 1.08
N TRP A 202 14.23 -1.01 2.35
CA TRP A 202 13.67 -0.29 3.52
C TRP A 202 14.04 1.20 3.59
N ALA A 203 15.22 1.55 3.06
CA ALA A 203 15.72 2.93 3.01
C ALA A 203 15.15 3.79 1.86
N CYS A 204 14.31 3.21 0.98
CA CYS A 204 13.74 3.88 -0.19
C CYS A 204 14.76 4.67 -1.05
N PRO A 205 15.87 4.05 -1.50
CA PRO A 205 17.00 4.77 -2.11
C PRO A 205 16.75 5.22 -3.57
N GLY A 206 15.72 4.67 -4.22
CA GLY A 206 15.39 4.95 -5.60
C GLY A 206 13.95 4.57 -5.92
N THR A 207 13.54 4.81 -7.16
CA THR A 207 12.19 4.54 -7.64
C THR A 207 12.08 3.19 -8.33
N GLU A 208 13.13 2.70 -9.00
CA GLU A 208 13.09 1.46 -9.78
C GLU A 208 12.92 0.19 -8.94
N VAL A 209 12.14 -0.78 -9.41
CA VAL A 209 11.98 -2.07 -8.74
C VAL A 209 12.90 -3.10 -9.37
N CYS A 210 13.69 -3.80 -8.56
CA CYS A 210 14.56 -4.85 -9.08
C CYS A 210 13.75 -6.08 -9.58
N PRO A 211 14.32 -6.90 -10.48
CA PRO A 211 13.65 -8.09 -11.02
C PRO A 211 13.08 -9.05 -9.96
N LYS A 212 13.73 -9.18 -8.80
CA LYS A 212 13.26 -10.05 -7.71
C LYS A 212 11.91 -9.61 -7.14
N CYS A 213 11.76 -8.32 -6.87
CA CYS A 213 10.55 -7.73 -6.31
C CYS A 213 9.43 -7.68 -7.37
N LEU A 214 9.79 -7.39 -8.62
CA LEU A 214 8.90 -7.42 -9.78
C LEU A 214 8.33 -8.81 -10.05
N ASP A 215 9.17 -9.85 -10.05
CA ASP A 215 8.73 -11.23 -10.24
C ASP A 215 7.81 -11.67 -9.10
N PHE A 216 8.08 -11.26 -7.86
CA PHE A 216 7.21 -11.54 -6.70
C PHE A 216 5.81 -10.94 -6.88
N VAL A 217 5.71 -9.63 -7.13
CA VAL A 217 4.41 -8.95 -7.26
C VAL A 217 3.63 -9.43 -8.48
N SER A 218 4.34 -9.74 -9.57
CA SER A 218 3.74 -10.29 -10.79
C SER A 218 3.13 -11.67 -10.53
N GLU A 219 3.85 -12.55 -9.82
CA GLU A 219 3.35 -13.88 -9.47
C GLU A 219 2.17 -13.80 -8.48
N TRP A 220 2.25 -12.89 -7.50
CA TRP A 220 1.17 -12.63 -6.55
C TRP A 220 -0.13 -12.25 -7.26
N TRP A 221 -0.09 -11.25 -8.14
CA TRP A 221 -1.28 -10.79 -8.88
C TRP A 221 -1.80 -11.84 -9.86
N ARG A 222 -0.91 -12.54 -10.57
CA ARG A 222 -1.31 -13.62 -11.49
C ARG A 222 -2.10 -14.70 -10.77
N THR A 223 -1.58 -15.17 -9.64
CA THR A 223 -2.22 -16.19 -8.81
C THR A 223 -3.59 -15.73 -8.33
N TRP A 224 -3.68 -14.49 -7.83
CA TRP A 224 -4.95 -13.93 -7.37
C TRP A 224 -5.99 -13.80 -8.49
N LEU A 225 -5.59 -13.30 -9.66
CA LEU A 225 -6.47 -13.14 -10.81
C LEU A 225 -6.97 -14.48 -11.36
N ASP A 226 -6.13 -15.50 -11.37
CA ASP A 226 -6.50 -16.84 -11.85
C ASP A 226 -7.50 -17.51 -10.91
N MET A 227 -7.30 -17.41 -9.58
CA MET A 227 -8.27 -17.90 -8.60
C MET A 227 -9.65 -17.23 -8.76
N ARG A 228 -9.67 -15.92 -9.03
CA ARG A 228 -10.92 -15.16 -9.25
C ARG A 228 -11.65 -15.56 -10.53
N LYS A 229 -10.93 -15.90 -11.62
CA LYS A 229 -11.55 -16.41 -12.85
C LYS A 229 -12.20 -17.76 -12.59
N GLY A 230 -11.47 -18.67 -11.94
CA GLY A 230 -11.96 -20.01 -11.63
C GLY A 230 -13.14 -20.05 -10.66
N SER A 231 -13.32 -19.04 -9.78
CA SER A 231 -14.54 -18.95 -8.95
C SER A 231 -15.77 -18.49 -9.73
N ARG A 232 -15.62 -17.57 -10.70
CA ARG A 232 -16.74 -17.11 -11.54
C ARG A 232 -17.29 -18.18 -12.48
N GLU A 233 -16.45 -19.11 -12.93
CA GLU A 233 -16.88 -20.21 -13.80
C GLU A 233 -17.63 -21.32 -13.05
N ARG A 234 -17.57 -21.33 -11.71
CA ARG A 234 -18.21 -22.33 -10.85
C ARG A 234 -19.56 -21.87 -10.27
N THR A 235 -19.96 -20.63 -10.51
CA THR A 235 -21.21 -20.00 -10.04
C THR A 235 -22.13 -19.68 -11.22
#